data_AF-A0AAV4HIS1-F1
#
_entry.id   AF-A0AAV4HIS1-F1
#
_cell.length_a   1.000
_cell.length_b   1.000
_cell.length_c   1.000
_cell.angle_alpha   90.00
_cell.angle_beta   90.00
_cell.angle_gamma   90.00
#
_symmetry.space_group_name_H-M   'P 1'
#
loop_
_entity.id
_entity.type
_entity.pdbx_description
1 polymer ?
#
loop_
_entity_poly.entity_id
_entity_poly.type
_entity_poly.pdbx_seq_one_letter_code
_entity_poly.pdbx_strand_id
1 'polypeptide(L)'
;MDNSNEDSWYAPTDGRVLTTLHYANGPGPSRSLNLADVDTSDLNFKFPVAVPIAYETHGGEDVSIYAQGPMAHLLTGNWEQNYIAHVMAYAACVGRDKSHCTQQGREDADFCSNRGMARAGRQGKTSGAILVVMATVAVTRYCLLLLL
;
A
#
# COMPACT_ATOMS: atom_id res chain seq x y z
N MET A 1 24.94 -25.52 9.45
CA MET A 1 25.13 -26.11 8.11
C MET A 1 26.56 -26.57 8.04
N ASP A 2 26.79 -27.83 7.71
CA ASP A 2 28.09 -28.49 7.83
C ASP A 2 29.08 -28.03 6.76
N ASN A 3 30.35 -28.26 7.08
CA ASN A 3 31.53 -27.70 6.46
C ASN A 3 32.23 -28.81 5.64
N SER A 4 31.57 -29.31 4.59
CA SER A 4 32.17 -30.23 3.62
C SER A 4 32.49 -29.49 2.33
N ASN A 5 33.78 -29.31 2.09
CA ASN A 5 34.42 -28.64 0.96
C ASN A 5 34.15 -29.28 -0.42
N GLU A 6 32.89 -29.42 -0.87
CA GLU A 6 32.58 -29.98 -2.19
C GLU A 6 31.43 -29.30 -2.97
N ASP A 7 31.25 -27.97 -2.86
CA ASP A 7 30.42 -27.18 -3.81
C ASP A 7 31.08 -25.80 -4.11
N SER A 8 32.23 -25.86 -4.78
CA SER A 8 33.17 -24.75 -5.05
C SER A 8 32.61 -23.52 -5.80
N TRP A 9 31.38 -23.56 -6.32
CA TRP A 9 30.79 -22.46 -7.12
C TRP A 9 29.91 -21.50 -6.30
N TYR A 10 29.50 -21.89 -5.09
CA TYR A 10 28.62 -21.09 -4.22
C TYR A 10 29.34 -20.43 -3.03
N ALA A 11 30.59 -20.80 -2.76
CA ALA A 11 31.35 -20.29 -1.64
C ALA A 11 31.99 -18.91 -1.96
N PRO A 12 31.87 -17.92 -1.06
CA PRO A 12 32.63 -16.67 -1.16
C PRO A 12 34.14 -16.93 -1.28
N THR A 13 34.82 -16.18 -2.15
CA THR A 13 36.27 -16.35 -2.43
C THR A 13 37.16 -16.12 -1.20
N ASP A 14 36.63 -15.44 -0.18
CA ASP A 14 37.28 -15.15 1.09
C ASP A 14 37.00 -16.20 2.18
N GLY A 15 36.22 -17.25 1.88
CA GLY A 15 35.87 -18.33 2.82
C GLY A 15 35.03 -17.87 4.01
N ARG A 16 34.44 -16.66 3.93
CA ARG A 16 33.64 -16.07 5.01
C ARG A 16 32.15 -16.25 4.75
N VAL A 17 31.38 -16.32 5.82
CA VAL A 17 29.91 -16.38 5.74
C VAL A 17 29.38 -15.07 5.15
N LEU A 18 28.50 -15.19 4.16
CA LEU A 18 27.76 -14.06 3.58
C LEU A 18 26.31 -14.09 4.07
N THR A 19 25.75 -12.92 4.35
CA THR A 19 24.31 -12.76 4.58
C THR A 19 23.57 -12.68 3.24
N THR A 20 22.35 -13.24 3.19
CA THR A 20 21.47 -13.12 2.00
C THR A 20 21.16 -11.66 1.67
N LEU A 21 20.99 -10.82 2.70
CA LEU A 21 20.79 -9.39 2.57
C LEU A 21 22.11 -8.63 2.81
N HIS A 22 22.37 -7.63 1.99
CA HIS A 22 23.49 -6.70 2.11
C HIS A 22 23.10 -5.38 1.45
N TYR A 23 23.78 -4.30 1.81
CA TYR A 23 23.55 -2.98 1.22
C TYR A 23 24.78 -2.51 0.46
N ALA A 24 24.60 -1.65 -0.53
CA ALA A 24 25.72 -1.06 -1.25
C ALA A 24 26.50 -0.10 -0.33
N ASN A 25 25.81 0.64 0.52
CA ASN A 25 26.39 1.58 1.46
C ASN A 25 25.59 1.67 2.77
N GLY A 26 26.12 2.40 3.74
CA GLY A 26 25.45 2.66 5.02
C GLY A 26 26.36 2.43 6.22
N PRO A 27 25.79 2.47 7.44
CA PRO A 27 26.57 2.39 8.69
C PRO A 27 26.92 0.96 9.11
N GLY A 28 26.67 -0.03 8.25
CA GLY A 28 27.00 -1.42 8.50
C GLY A 28 28.51 -1.68 8.47
N PRO A 29 28.95 -2.83 9.01
CA PRO A 29 30.34 -3.22 8.93
C PRO A 29 30.74 -3.44 7.46
N SER A 30 31.98 -3.09 7.13
CA SER A 30 32.56 -3.52 5.85
C SER A 30 32.60 -5.05 5.80
N ARG A 31 32.50 -5.61 4.59
CA ARG A 31 32.58 -7.05 4.29
C ARG A 31 33.77 -7.80 4.91
N SER A 32 34.78 -7.10 5.42
CA SER A 32 35.89 -7.70 6.16
C SER A 32 35.49 -8.41 7.47
N LEU A 33 34.31 -8.09 8.06
CA LEU A 33 33.88 -8.72 9.30
C LEU A 33 33.47 -10.19 9.09
N ASN A 34 33.96 -11.11 9.93
CA ASN A 34 33.50 -12.50 9.94
C ASN A 34 32.16 -12.58 10.68
N LEU A 35 31.11 -13.03 9.98
CA LEU A 35 29.74 -13.12 10.51
C LEU A 35 29.41 -14.46 11.19
N ALA A 36 30.38 -15.38 11.28
CA ALA A 36 30.14 -16.72 11.84
C ALA A 36 29.63 -16.70 13.30
N ASP A 37 30.09 -15.74 14.10
CA ASP A 37 29.75 -15.63 15.53
C ASP A 37 28.85 -14.42 15.85
N VAL A 38 28.24 -13.82 14.81
CA VAL A 38 27.39 -12.63 14.97
C VAL A 38 25.92 -13.03 14.95
N ASP A 39 25.16 -12.57 15.95
CA ASP A 39 23.72 -12.72 15.96
C ASP A 39 23.06 -11.81 14.92
N THR A 40 22.69 -12.39 13.79
CA THR A 40 22.01 -11.69 12.70
C THR A 40 20.50 -11.53 12.93
N SER A 41 19.97 -12.09 14.02
CA SER A 41 18.55 -11.98 14.40
C SER A 41 18.25 -10.77 15.29
N ASP A 42 19.29 -10.10 15.81
CA ASP A 42 19.13 -8.83 16.53
C ASP A 42 18.49 -7.77 15.62
N LEU A 43 17.44 -7.12 16.11
CA LEU A 43 16.73 -6.05 15.43
C LEU A 43 17.62 -4.84 15.12
N ASN A 44 18.71 -4.65 15.87
CA ASN A 44 19.67 -3.57 15.66
C ASN A 44 20.89 -4.00 14.82
N PHE A 45 20.93 -5.26 14.37
CA PHE A 45 22.01 -5.74 13.53
C PHE A 45 22.03 -5.00 12.19
N LYS A 46 23.20 -4.46 11.84
CA LYS A 46 23.42 -3.77 10.58
C LYS A 46 24.09 -4.71 9.59
N PHE A 47 23.43 -4.94 8.46
CA PHE A 47 23.95 -5.80 7.41
C PHE A 47 25.24 -5.25 6.80
N PRO A 48 26.11 -6.13 6.26
CA PRO A 48 27.34 -5.72 5.62
C PRO A 48 27.13 -4.73 4.48
N VAL A 49 28.07 -3.80 4.34
CA VAL A 49 28.07 -2.78 3.28
C VAL A 49 29.34 -2.81 2.45
N ALA A 50 29.26 -2.41 1.18
CA ALA A 50 30.46 -2.23 0.35
C ALA A 50 31.17 -0.89 0.67
N VAL A 51 30.40 0.18 0.86
CA VAL A 51 30.91 1.53 1.16
C VAL A 51 30.38 2.02 2.52
N PRO A 52 31.22 2.08 3.57
CA PRO A 52 30.78 2.52 4.89
C PRO A 52 30.57 4.03 4.93
N ILE A 53 29.35 4.45 5.29
CA ILE A 53 28.94 5.84 5.48
C ILE A 53 28.00 5.95 6.69
N ALA A 54 27.76 7.16 7.21
CA ALA A 54 26.96 7.31 8.43
C ALA A 54 25.49 6.86 8.26
N TYR A 55 24.95 6.98 7.04
CA TYR A 55 23.56 6.66 6.69
C TYR A 55 23.52 6.05 5.30
N GLU A 56 22.66 5.07 5.09
CA GLU A 56 22.42 4.52 3.76
C GLU A 56 21.82 5.60 2.84
N THR A 57 22.17 5.55 1.55
CA THR A 57 21.57 6.43 0.54
C THR A 57 20.51 5.69 -0.23
N HIS A 58 19.39 6.35 -0.53
CA HIS A 58 18.30 5.75 -1.29
C HIS A 58 18.76 5.16 -2.64
N GLY A 59 18.13 4.04 -2.99
CA GLY A 59 18.19 3.46 -4.33
C GLY A 59 17.51 4.35 -5.37
N GLY A 60 18.02 4.32 -6.60
CA GLY A 60 17.51 5.04 -7.75
C GLY A 60 16.84 4.14 -8.78
N GLU A 61 16.51 2.90 -8.41
CA GLU A 61 15.81 1.94 -9.25
C GLU A 61 14.32 2.28 -9.41
N ASP A 62 13.73 1.82 -10.52
CA ASP A 62 12.29 1.92 -10.73
C ASP A 62 11.53 1.13 -9.66
N VAL A 63 10.51 1.76 -9.06
CA VAL A 63 9.65 1.14 -8.04
C VAL A 63 8.35 0.60 -8.65
N SER A 64 7.85 -0.51 -8.10
CA SER A 64 6.60 -1.12 -8.57
C SER A 64 5.36 -0.35 -8.10
N ILE A 65 4.33 -0.33 -8.95
CA ILE A 65 3.01 0.25 -8.66
C ILE A 65 1.99 -0.88 -8.72
N TYR A 66 1.16 -0.99 -7.68
CA TYR A 66 0.04 -1.94 -7.63
C TYR A 66 -1.27 -1.16 -7.55
N ALA A 67 -2.23 -1.50 -8.42
CA ALA A 67 -3.50 -0.80 -8.51
C ALA A 67 -4.68 -1.77 -8.63
N GLN A 68 -5.78 -1.43 -7.97
CA GLN A 68 -7.05 -2.16 -8.03
C GLN A 68 -8.21 -1.15 -7.94
N GLY A 69 -9.27 -1.40 -8.70
CA GLY A 69 -10.47 -0.56 -8.71
C GLY A 69 -10.71 0.15 -10.04
N PRO A 70 -11.59 1.17 -10.06
CA PRO A 70 -11.91 1.93 -11.27
C PRO A 70 -10.64 2.46 -11.93
N MET A 71 -10.52 2.25 -13.24
CA MET A 71 -9.38 2.71 -14.03
C MET A 71 -8.00 2.13 -13.64
N ALA A 72 -7.93 1.07 -12.82
CA ALA A 72 -6.66 0.43 -12.47
C ALA A 72 -5.88 -0.11 -13.70
N HIS A 73 -6.59 -0.44 -14.77
CA HIS A 73 -6.01 -0.89 -16.05
C HIS A 73 -5.16 0.18 -16.76
N LEU A 74 -5.18 1.44 -16.31
CA LEU A 74 -4.30 2.49 -16.83
C LEU A 74 -2.85 2.34 -16.33
N LEU A 75 -2.63 1.62 -15.23
CA LEU A 75 -1.32 1.41 -14.63
C LEU A 75 -0.73 0.07 -15.11
N THR A 76 -0.42 0.00 -16.41
CA THR A 76 0.23 -1.16 -17.04
C THR A 76 1.53 -0.75 -17.70
N GLY A 77 2.63 -1.47 -17.47
CA GLY A 77 3.95 -1.15 -18.03
C GLY A 77 4.75 -0.18 -17.15
N ASN A 78 5.69 0.54 -17.77
CA ASN A 78 6.58 1.48 -17.10
C ASN A 78 6.07 2.92 -17.28
N TRP A 79 6.04 3.67 -16.18
CA TRP A 79 5.53 5.04 -16.16
C TRP A 79 6.43 5.92 -15.31
N GLU A 80 6.46 7.20 -15.66
CA GLU A 80 7.09 8.23 -14.84
C GLU A 80 6.32 8.43 -13.52
N GLN A 81 7.01 8.74 -12.42
CA GLN A 81 6.37 8.86 -11.09
C GLN A 81 5.27 9.94 -11.04
N ASN A 82 5.39 11.01 -11.84
CA ASN A 82 4.37 12.07 -11.94
C ASN A 82 3.06 11.57 -12.60
N TYR A 83 3.11 10.51 -13.40
CA TYR A 83 1.94 9.93 -14.05
C TYR A 83 0.91 9.41 -13.04
N ILE A 84 1.36 8.91 -11.88
CA ILE A 84 0.50 8.37 -10.82
C ILE A 84 -0.55 9.41 -10.41
N ALA A 85 -0.14 10.67 -10.20
CA ALA A 85 -1.03 11.75 -9.82
C ALA A 85 -2.09 12.03 -10.90
N HIS A 86 -1.71 11.96 -12.17
CA HIS A 86 -2.64 12.16 -13.29
C HIS A 86 -3.67 11.03 -13.38
N VAL A 87 -3.25 9.77 -13.24
CA VAL A 87 -4.17 8.62 -13.27
C VAL A 87 -5.13 8.64 -12.09
N MET A 88 -4.67 8.99 -10.89
CA MET A 88 -5.55 9.12 -9.72
C MET A 88 -6.58 10.24 -9.91
N ALA A 89 -6.14 11.39 -10.42
CA ALA A 89 -7.04 12.51 -10.70
C ALA A 89 -8.08 12.16 -11.78
N TYR A 90 -7.64 11.48 -12.84
CA TYR A 90 -8.50 10.91 -13.86
C TYR A 90 -9.52 9.99 -13.18
N ALA A 91 -9.12 8.87 -12.60
CA ALA A 91 -10.04 7.90 -11.99
C ALA A 91 -11.06 8.49 -11.00
N ALA A 92 -10.70 9.57 -10.28
CA ALA A 92 -11.56 10.25 -9.31
C ALA A 92 -12.43 11.39 -9.90
N CYS A 93 -12.38 11.66 -11.19
CA CYS A 93 -13.06 12.78 -11.84
C CYS A 93 -12.67 14.17 -11.29
N VAL A 94 -11.42 14.31 -10.87
CA VAL A 94 -10.82 15.55 -10.31
C VAL A 94 -9.83 16.15 -11.30
N GLY A 95 -9.70 17.47 -11.31
CA GLY A 95 -8.73 18.16 -12.16
C GLY A 95 -9.25 18.45 -13.57
N ARG A 96 -8.33 18.56 -14.52
CA ARG A 96 -8.61 19.09 -15.87
C ARG A 96 -9.14 18.04 -16.85
N ASP A 97 -8.65 16.81 -16.79
CA ASP A 97 -9.08 15.72 -17.66
C ASP A 97 -10.16 14.89 -16.96
N LYS A 98 -11.40 14.99 -17.44
CA LYS A 98 -12.58 14.27 -16.94
C LYS A 98 -13.33 13.55 -18.05
N SER A 99 -12.64 13.23 -19.15
CA SER A 99 -13.25 12.71 -20.38
C SER A 99 -14.05 11.41 -20.17
N HIS A 100 -13.58 10.50 -19.32
CA HIS A 100 -14.32 9.27 -18.95
C HIS A 100 -15.50 9.50 -18.00
N CYS A 101 -15.54 10.63 -17.26
CA CYS A 101 -16.62 10.97 -16.34
C CYS A 101 -17.84 11.55 -17.08
N THR A 102 -17.60 12.23 -18.19
CA THR A 102 -18.64 12.93 -18.96
C THR A 102 -19.61 12.01 -19.71
N GLN A 103 -19.36 10.69 -19.75
CA GLN A 103 -20.26 9.74 -20.41
C GLN A 103 -21.41 9.22 -19.51
N GLN A 104 -21.39 9.47 -18.20
CA GLN A 104 -22.50 9.08 -17.31
C GLN A 104 -23.54 10.20 -17.09
N GLY A 105 -23.24 11.44 -17.47
CA GLY A 105 -24.13 12.59 -17.25
C GLY A 105 -25.20 12.84 -18.32
N ARG A 106 -25.21 12.09 -19.44
CA ARG A 106 -26.19 12.30 -20.53
C ARG A 106 -27.39 11.34 -20.49
N GLU A 107 -27.28 10.21 -19.82
CA GLU A 107 -28.42 9.29 -19.64
C GLU A 107 -29.20 9.59 -18.33
N ASP A 108 -28.54 10.14 -17.31
CA ASP A 108 -29.18 10.49 -16.04
C ASP A 108 -29.91 11.85 -16.05
N ALA A 109 -29.55 12.75 -16.96
CA ALA A 109 -30.21 14.06 -17.11
C ALA A 109 -31.52 14.01 -17.91
N ASP A 110 -31.81 12.91 -18.63
CA ASP A 110 -33.04 12.76 -19.42
C ASP A 110 -34.16 12.06 -18.63
N PHE A 111 -33.85 11.38 -17.53
CA PHE A 111 -34.85 10.70 -16.69
C PHE A 111 -35.84 11.67 -16.03
N CYS A 112 -35.43 12.92 -15.77
CA CYS A 112 -36.30 13.96 -15.23
C CYS A 112 -36.92 14.89 -16.28
N SER A 113 -36.52 14.80 -17.55
CA SER A 113 -36.95 15.76 -18.59
C SER A 113 -38.20 15.31 -19.35
N ASN A 114 -38.46 14.00 -19.45
CA ASN A 114 -39.49 13.45 -20.36
C ASN A 114 -40.70 12.75 -19.73
N ARG A 115 -41.03 13.01 -18.46
CA ARG A 115 -42.36 12.64 -17.91
C ARG A 115 -43.06 13.81 -17.27
N GLY A 116 -43.90 14.47 -18.07
CA GLY A 116 -45.04 15.22 -17.57
C GLY A 116 -45.95 14.36 -16.69
N MET A 117 -46.52 15.00 -15.67
CA MET A 117 -47.72 14.63 -14.90
C MET A 117 -48.07 13.13 -14.77
N ALA A 118 -47.78 12.53 -13.61
CA ALA A 118 -48.65 11.52 -13.01
C ALA A 118 -48.51 11.51 -11.47
N ARG A 119 -49.65 11.26 -10.80
CA ARG A 119 -49.96 11.54 -9.40
C ARG A 119 -49.29 10.58 -8.38
N ALA A 120 -49.11 11.13 -7.17
CA ALA A 120 -49.29 10.55 -5.83
C ALA A 120 -48.92 9.07 -5.57
N GLY A 121 -47.90 8.88 -4.73
CA GLY A 121 -47.55 7.60 -4.09
C GLY A 121 -47.09 7.78 -2.63
N ARG A 122 -48.05 7.57 -1.71
CA ARG A 122 -47.98 7.23 -0.27
C ARG A 122 -46.60 7.17 0.43
N GLN A 123 -46.41 8.04 1.44
CA GLN A 123 -45.31 7.94 2.43
C GLN A 123 -45.43 6.65 3.28
N GLY A 124 -44.36 5.85 3.29
CA GLY A 124 -44.18 4.69 4.17
C GLY A 124 -43.63 5.11 5.53
N LYS A 125 -44.41 4.86 6.59
CA LYS A 125 -44.11 5.11 7.99
C LYS A 125 -43.05 4.12 8.48
N THR A 126 -41.81 4.55 8.70
CA THR A 126 -40.78 3.72 9.36
C THR A 126 -41.03 3.70 10.87
N SER A 127 -41.34 2.51 11.39
CA SER A 127 -41.56 2.24 12.81
C SER A 127 -40.34 2.61 13.65
N GLY A 128 -40.57 3.35 14.73
CA GLY A 128 -39.56 3.82 15.70
C GLY A 128 -38.79 2.73 16.48
N ALA A 129 -38.83 1.47 16.04
CA ALA A 129 -38.07 0.38 16.65
C ALA A 129 -36.56 0.48 16.36
N ILE A 130 -36.17 1.02 15.19
CA ILE A 130 -34.75 1.07 14.78
C ILE A 130 -33.95 2.07 15.63
N LEU A 131 -34.57 3.19 16.03
CA LEU A 131 -33.90 4.22 16.84
C LEU A 131 -33.58 3.73 18.27
N VAL A 132 -34.45 2.89 18.85
CA VAL A 132 -34.28 2.38 20.22
C VAL A 132 -33.10 1.41 20.32
N VAL A 133 -32.89 0.58 19.30
CA VAL A 133 -31.80 -0.43 19.30
C VAL A 133 -30.42 0.24 19.30
N MET A 134 -30.25 1.35 18.58
CA MET A 134 -28.98 2.07 18.54
C MET A 134 -28.64 2.74 19.88
N ALA A 135 -29.63 3.28 20.58
CA ALA A 135 -29.42 3.89 21.88
C ALA A 135 -28.97 2.86 22.94
N THR A 136 -29.53 1.65 22.93
CA THR A 136 -29.18 0.62 23.92
C THR A 136 -27.76 0.07 23.75
N VAL A 137 -27.25 -0.04 22.52
CA VAL A 137 -25.87 -0.51 22.24
C VAL A 137 -24.83 0.56 22.63
N ALA A 138 -25.15 1.84 22.45
CA ALA A 138 -24.27 2.93 22.85
C ALA A 138 -24.12 3.00 24.38
N VAL A 139 -25.22 2.90 25.13
CA VAL A 139 -25.19 2.99 26.60
C VAL A 139 -24.45 1.81 27.24
N THR A 140 -24.59 0.59 26.71
CA THR A 140 -23.87 -0.58 27.23
C THR A 140 -22.36 -0.53 26.96
N ARG A 141 -21.92 0.00 25.82
CA ARG A 141 -20.49 0.21 25.54
C ARG A 141 -19.86 1.30 26.42
N TYR A 142 -20.57 2.40 26.65
CA TYR A 142 -20.07 3.47 27.53
C TYR A 142 -19.99 3.04 29.00
N CYS A 143 -20.94 2.22 29.49
CA CYS A 143 -20.92 1.73 30.85
C CYS A 143 -19.77 0.73 31.10
N LEU A 144 -19.45 -0.13 30.12
CA LEU A 144 -18.37 -1.12 30.26
C LEU A 144 -16.96 -0.48 30.20
N LEU A 145 -16.81 0.65 29.53
CA LEU A 145 -15.54 1.40 29.43
C LEU A 145 -15.22 2.27 30.65
N LEU A 146 -16.18 2.47 31.57
CA LEU A 146 -15.98 3.27 32.79
C LEU A 146 -15.65 2.43 34.04
N LEU A 147 -15.58 1.10 33.90
CA LEU A 147 -15.24 0.15 34.98
C LEU A 147 -13.90 -0.60 34.75
N LEU A 148 -13.09 -0.13 33.79
CA LEU A 148 -11.68 -0.51 33.59
C LEU A 148 -10.83 0.76 33.62
#